data_AF-A0A662Z3Y7-F1
#
_entry.id   AF-A0A662Z3Y7-F1
#
_cell.length_a   1.000
_cell.length_b   1.000
_cell.length_c   1.000
_cell.angle_alpha   90.00
_cell.angle_beta   90.00
_cell.angle_gamma   90.00
#
_symmetry.space_group_name_H-M   'P 1'
#
loop_
_entity.id
_entity.type
_entity.pdbx_description
1 polymer ?
#
loop_
_entity_poly.entity_id
_entity_poly.type
_entity_poly.pdbx_seq_one_letter_code
_entity_poly.pdbx_strand_id
1 'polypeptide(L)'
;MYFLKRNLLNILIWMLLFAVLAVVFNILVPSHSYSYEEYYEVEGLELEAIANVNIELNDTVNQEHGHKAVEVVQYGDTEYVQLLMHEVQNSEISSIRNDVQRLLLDESVQFTDGQGIAVFFNGGYLTKFIVIAAMSVLGLIVGLALALNRSNLRTEEDIEAYTNEKIIGTF
;
A
#
# COMPACT_ATOMS: atom_id res chain seq x y z
N MET A 1 28.34 -14.68 23.30
CA MET A 1 28.68 -14.57 21.86
C MET A 1 28.42 -15.87 21.10
N TYR A 2 28.76 -17.04 21.67
CA TYR A 2 28.53 -18.36 21.06
C TYR A 2 27.05 -18.70 20.85
N PHE A 3 26.16 -18.41 21.82
CA PHE A 3 24.70 -18.57 21.68
C PHE A 3 24.14 -17.91 20.42
N LEU A 4 24.50 -16.64 20.19
CA LEU A 4 24.03 -15.88 19.04
C LEU A 4 24.54 -16.51 17.75
N LYS A 5 25.83 -16.87 17.68
CA LYS A 5 26.45 -17.51 16.51
C LYS A 5 25.81 -18.86 16.17
N ARG A 6 25.49 -19.68 17.18
CA ARG A 6 24.87 -21.01 17.01
C ARG A 6 23.41 -20.92 16.59
N ASN A 7 22.66 -19.96 17.10
CA ASN A 7 21.23 -19.83 16.84
C ASN A 7 20.86 -18.79 15.79
N LEU A 8 21.84 -18.03 15.26
CA LEU A 8 21.63 -16.96 14.29
C LEU A 8 20.82 -17.44 13.09
N LEU A 9 21.17 -18.61 12.54
CA LEU A 9 20.47 -19.18 11.40
C LEU A 9 18.99 -19.45 11.72
N ASN A 10 18.69 -20.04 12.87
CA ASN A 10 17.31 -20.32 13.29
C ASN A 10 16.52 -19.03 13.50
N ILE A 11 17.13 -18.00 14.11
CA ILE A 11 16.50 -16.69 14.32
C ILE A 11 16.19 -16.04 12.97
N LEU A 12 17.14 -16.08 12.02
CA LEU A 12 16.96 -15.56 10.66
C LEU A 12 15.85 -16.30 9.91
N ILE A 13 15.75 -17.63 10.04
CA ILE A 13 14.68 -18.41 9.41
C ILE A 13 13.29 -17.95 9.91
N TRP A 14 13.13 -17.75 11.21
CA TRP A 14 11.87 -17.27 11.78
C TRP A 14 11.54 -15.84 11.38
N MET A 15 12.53 -14.95 11.39
CA MET A 15 12.37 -13.58 10.88
C MET A 15 11.91 -13.58 9.42
N LEU A 16 12.54 -14.41 8.57
CA LEU A 16 12.24 -14.48 7.15
C LEU A 16 10.86 -15.11 6.86
N LEU A 17 10.48 -16.15 7.62
CA LEU A 17 9.15 -16.75 7.54
C LEU A 17 8.03 -15.74 7.80
N PHE A 18 8.17 -14.94 8.87
CA PHE A 18 7.18 -13.91 9.19
C PHE A 18 7.16 -12.77 8.16
N ALA A 19 8.33 -12.38 7.62
CA ALA A 19 8.41 -11.41 6.54
C ALA A 19 7.68 -11.92 5.28
N VAL A 20 7.87 -13.19 4.90
CA VAL A 20 7.17 -13.81 3.76
C VAL A 20 5.68 -13.87 4.00
N LEU A 21 5.22 -14.29 5.19
CA LEU A 21 3.80 -14.29 5.54
C LEU A 21 3.19 -12.88 5.47
N ALA A 22 3.93 -11.87 5.91
CA ALA A 22 3.50 -10.48 5.81
C ALA A 22 3.33 -10.05 4.34
N VAL A 23 4.27 -10.42 3.46
CA VAL A 23 4.16 -10.14 2.02
C VAL A 23 2.92 -10.83 1.42
N VAL A 24 2.68 -12.10 1.76
CA VAL A 24 1.50 -12.84 1.28
C VAL A 24 0.20 -12.18 1.76
N PHE A 25 0.12 -11.81 3.04
CA PHE A 25 -1.04 -11.10 3.58
C PHE A 25 -1.26 -9.75 2.87
N ASN A 26 -0.17 -9.05 2.55
CA ASN A 26 -0.22 -7.74 1.90
C ASN A 26 -0.64 -7.78 0.42
N ILE A 27 -0.47 -8.92 -0.23
CA ILE A 27 -1.00 -9.18 -1.58
C ILE A 27 -2.49 -9.48 -1.52
N LEU A 28 -2.96 -10.14 -0.46
CA LEU A 28 -4.35 -10.57 -0.30
C LEU A 28 -5.28 -9.48 0.26
N VAL A 29 -4.75 -8.48 0.97
CA VAL A 29 -5.53 -7.34 1.44
C VAL A 29 -5.61 -6.28 0.33
N PRO A 30 -6.79 -6.08 -0.29
CA PRO A 30 -6.95 -5.04 -1.32
C PRO A 30 -6.66 -3.66 -0.74
N SER A 31 -6.08 -2.79 -1.56
CA SER A 31 -5.87 -1.39 -1.17
C SER A 31 -7.22 -0.72 -0.90
N HIS A 32 -7.20 0.24 0.02
CA HIS A 32 -8.40 1.02 0.34
C HIS A 32 -8.58 2.20 -0.64
N SER A 33 -7.55 2.49 -1.43
CA SER A 33 -7.47 3.60 -2.37
C SER A 33 -7.40 3.10 -3.81
N TYR A 34 -8.10 3.79 -4.71
CA TYR A 34 -8.28 3.43 -6.11
C TYR A 34 -7.86 4.61 -6.98
N SER A 35 -7.33 4.31 -8.17
CA SER A 35 -7.29 5.30 -9.25
C SER A 35 -8.46 5.00 -10.17
N TYR A 36 -9.29 6.00 -10.43
CA TYR A 36 -10.47 5.84 -11.24
C TYR A 36 -10.39 6.81 -12.41
N GLU A 37 -10.62 6.29 -13.61
CA GLU A 37 -10.63 7.07 -14.83
C GLU A 37 -11.99 6.93 -15.50
N GLU A 38 -12.61 8.03 -15.89
CA GLU A 38 -13.87 8.01 -16.62
C GLU A 38 -13.85 9.03 -17.75
N TYR A 39 -14.39 8.64 -18.91
CA TYR A 39 -14.36 9.44 -20.13
C TYR A 39 -15.76 9.87 -20.49
N TYR A 40 -16.02 11.17 -20.45
CA TYR A 40 -17.26 11.81 -20.87
C TYR A 40 -17.12 12.33 -22.28
N GLU A 41 -18.07 12.02 -23.15
CA GLU A 41 -18.23 12.71 -24.43
C GLU A 41 -18.97 14.02 -24.18
N VAL A 42 -18.49 15.13 -24.74
CA VAL A 42 -18.94 16.48 -24.42
C VAL A 42 -19.16 17.30 -25.68
N GLU A 43 -20.34 17.91 -25.78
CA GLU A 43 -20.67 18.79 -26.91
C GLU A 43 -20.28 20.24 -26.58
N GLY A 44 -19.46 20.86 -27.45
CA GLY A 44 -19.12 22.28 -27.32
C GLY A 44 -18.17 22.60 -26.17
N LEU A 45 -17.03 21.92 -26.14
CA LEU A 45 -16.06 22.06 -25.06
C LEU A 45 -15.34 23.42 -25.07
N GLU A 46 -15.66 24.28 -24.12
CA GLU A 46 -14.89 25.49 -23.85
C GLU A 46 -13.79 25.20 -22.80
N LEU A 47 -12.55 25.52 -23.14
CA LEU A 47 -11.39 25.37 -22.23
C LEU A 47 -11.58 26.12 -20.90
N GLU A 48 -12.35 27.22 -20.93
CA GLU A 48 -12.68 28.02 -19.74
C GLU A 48 -13.61 27.25 -18.78
N ALA A 49 -14.59 26.52 -19.31
CA ALA A 49 -15.48 25.68 -18.52
C ALA A 49 -14.71 24.57 -17.77
N ILE A 50 -13.77 23.88 -18.45
CA ILE A 50 -12.92 22.87 -17.79
C ILE A 50 -12.06 23.50 -16.68
N ALA A 51 -11.53 24.70 -16.92
CA ALA A 51 -10.73 25.39 -15.91
C ALA A 51 -11.57 25.74 -14.67
N ASN A 52 -12.79 26.24 -14.86
CA ASN A 52 -13.72 26.54 -13.77
C ASN A 52 -14.09 25.30 -12.96
N VAL A 53 -14.41 24.18 -13.64
CA VAL A 53 -14.69 22.89 -12.99
C VAL A 53 -13.50 22.46 -12.12
N ASN A 54 -12.26 22.55 -12.63
CA ASN A 54 -11.09 22.18 -11.84
C ASN A 54 -10.80 23.10 -10.65
N ILE A 55 -11.13 24.39 -10.76
CA ILE A 55 -11.02 25.33 -9.65
C ILE A 55 -12.00 24.92 -8.54
N GLU A 56 -13.25 24.66 -8.89
CA GLU A 56 -14.27 24.26 -7.92
C GLU A 56 -13.98 22.89 -7.31
N LEU A 57 -13.49 21.92 -8.10
CA LEU A 57 -13.01 20.63 -7.60
C LEU A 57 -11.80 20.79 -6.66
N ASN A 58 -10.96 21.79 -6.91
CA ASN A 58 -9.83 22.06 -6.04
C ASN A 58 -10.30 22.58 -4.67
N ASP A 59 -11.28 23.47 -4.66
CA ASP A 59 -11.80 24.11 -3.44
C ASP A 59 -12.73 23.19 -2.65
N THR A 60 -13.35 22.20 -3.30
CA THR A 60 -14.24 21.23 -2.65
C THR A 60 -13.52 19.92 -2.31
N VAL A 61 -13.14 19.15 -3.33
CA VAL A 61 -12.66 17.77 -3.16
C VAL A 61 -11.16 17.72 -2.83
N ASN A 62 -10.31 18.43 -3.59
CA ASN A 62 -8.86 18.35 -3.37
C ASN A 62 -8.43 19.02 -2.07
N GLN A 63 -9.11 20.08 -1.64
CA GLN A 63 -8.83 20.72 -0.36
C GLN A 63 -9.14 19.78 0.82
N GLU A 64 -10.22 19.01 0.74
CA GLU A 64 -10.56 17.99 1.75
C GLU A 64 -9.51 16.88 1.83
N HIS A 65 -8.97 16.47 0.68
CA HIS A 65 -7.95 15.43 0.58
C HIS A 65 -6.52 15.92 0.89
N GLY A 66 -6.28 17.25 0.90
CA GLY A 66 -4.97 17.85 1.12
C GLY A 66 -3.95 17.60 -0.01
N HIS A 67 -4.39 17.02 -1.13
CA HIS A 67 -3.62 16.77 -2.34
C HIS A 67 -4.56 16.76 -3.55
N LYS A 68 -4.01 16.73 -4.76
CA LYS A 68 -4.80 16.69 -6.00
C LYS A 68 -5.35 15.27 -6.24
N ALA A 69 -6.45 14.98 -5.56
CA ALA A 69 -7.15 13.70 -5.61
C ALA A 69 -8.06 13.57 -6.84
N VAL A 70 -8.51 14.68 -7.43
CA VAL A 70 -9.43 14.70 -8.58
C VAL A 70 -9.04 15.80 -9.56
N GLU A 71 -9.10 15.49 -10.85
CA GLU A 71 -9.00 16.47 -11.94
C GLU A 71 -9.84 16.07 -13.15
N VAL A 72 -10.22 17.08 -13.93
CA VAL A 72 -10.96 16.94 -15.17
C VAL A 72 -10.09 17.52 -16.28
N VAL A 73 -9.72 16.72 -17.28
CA VAL A 73 -8.82 17.14 -18.36
C VAL A 73 -9.42 16.85 -19.73
N GLN A 74 -9.15 17.70 -20.71
CA GLN A 74 -9.50 17.38 -22.10
C GLN A 74 -8.61 16.23 -22.59
N TYR A 75 -9.23 15.21 -23.19
CA TYR A 75 -8.50 14.10 -23.75
C TYR A 75 -7.96 14.47 -25.15
N GLY A 76 -6.75 15.03 -25.18
CA GLY A 76 -6.12 15.49 -26.42
C GLY A 76 -6.92 16.59 -27.12
N ASP A 77 -6.99 16.56 -28.45
CA ASP A 77 -7.80 17.48 -29.28
C ASP A 77 -9.20 16.91 -29.60
N THR A 78 -9.76 16.10 -28.69
CA THR A 78 -11.06 15.43 -28.91
C THR A 78 -12.19 16.10 -28.14
N GLU A 79 -13.42 15.72 -28.48
CA GLU A 79 -14.67 16.07 -27.77
C GLU A 79 -14.87 15.20 -26.51
N TYR A 80 -13.79 14.72 -25.90
CA TYR A 80 -13.83 13.91 -24.69
C TYR A 80 -13.13 14.62 -23.54
N VAL A 81 -13.74 14.49 -22.36
CA VAL A 81 -13.20 14.92 -21.09
C VAL A 81 -12.95 13.70 -20.21
N GLN A 82 -11.75 13.64 -19.66
CA GLN A 82 -11.31 12.59 -18.77
C GLN A 82 -11.38 13.10 -17.33
N LEU A 83 -12.15 12.39 -16.50
CA LEU A 83 -12.13 12.51 -15.06
C LEU A 83 -11.08 11.56 -14.51
N LEU A 84 -10.08 12.12 -13.85
CA LEU A 84 -9.01 11.39 -13.17
C LEU A 84 -9.22 11.53 -11.67
N MET A 85 -9.35 10.39 -10.99
CA MET A 85 -9.33 10.32 -9.52
C MET A 85 -8.11 9.51 -9.08
N HIS A 86 -7.39 10.02 -8.09
CA HIS A 86 -6.18 9.44 -7.55
C HIS A 86 -6.32 9.19 -6.06
N GLU A 87 -5.97 7.98 -5.64
CA GLU A 87 -5.94 7.56 -4.23
C GLU A 87 -7.27 7.72 -3.48
N VAL A 88 -8.39 7.73 -4.19
CA VAL A 88 -9.75 7.91 -3.64
C VAL A 88 -10.33 6.59 -3.14
N GLN A 89 -11.14 6.60 -2.08
CA GLN A 89 -11.81 5.38 -1.63
C GLN A 89 -12.95 4.98 -2.58
N ASN A 90 -13.18 3.68 -2.75
CA ASN A 90 -14.27 3.19 -3.61
C ASN A 90 -15.66 3.74 -3.21
N SER A 91 -15.87 4.00 -1.91
CA SER A 91 -17.11 4.59 -1.40
C SER A 91 -17.33 6.04 -1.85
N GLU A 92 -16.27 6.76 -2.20
CA GLU A 92 -16.30 8.18 -2.55
C GLU A 92 -16.46 8.40 -4.06
N ILE A 93 -16.06 7.42 -4.88
CA ILE A 93 -16.08 7.51 -6.36
C ILE A 93 -17.46 7.97 -6.87
N SER A 94 -18.55 7.36 -6.39
CA SER A 94 -19.90 7.72 -6.84
C SER A 94 -20.30 9.15 -6.45
N SER A 95 -19.85 9.64 -5.29
CA SER A 95 -20.13 11.00 -4.84
C SER A 95 -19.38 12.01 -5.72
N ILE A 96 -18.06 11.81 -5.86
CA ILE A 96 -17.20 12.69 -6.66
C ILE A 96 -17.67 12.72 -8.11
N ARG A 97 -18.07 11.57 -8.67
CA ARG A 97 -18.63 11.50 -10.02
C ARG A 97 -19.87 12.39 -10.16
N ASN A 98 -20.81 12.31 -9.21
CA ASN A 98 -22.02 13.14 -9.24
C ASN A 98 -21.68 14.63 -9.07
N ASP A 99 -20.69 14.96 -8.25
CA ASP A 99 -20.23 16.34 -8.08
C ASP A 99 -19.63 16.88 -9.38
N VAL A 100 -18.76 16.12 -10.06
CA VAL A 100 -18.18 16.48 -11.36
C VAL A 100 -19.27 16.67 -12.42
N GLN A 101 -20.23 15.74 -12.50
CA GLN A 101 -21.35 15.83 -13.41
C GLN A 101 -22.19 17.10 -13.17
N ARG A 102 -22.46 17.44 -11.90
CA ARG A 102 -23.16 18.67 -11.55
C ARG A 102 -22.37 19.90 -12.00
N LEU A 103 -21.06 19.94 -11.74
CA LEU A 103 -20.21 21.06 -12.13
C LEU A 103 -20.15 21.25 -13.65
N LEU A 104 -20.10 20.15 -14.42
CA LEU A 104 -20.18 20.22 -15.88
C LEU A 104 -21.53 20.80 -16.35
N LEU A 105 -22.65 20.40 -15.73
CA LEU A 105 -23.97 20.97 -16.05
C LEU A 105 -24.07 22.45 -15.68
N ASP A 106 -23.48 22.88 -14.56
CA ASP A 106 -23.49 24.26 -14.10
C ASP A 106 -22.73 25.18 -15.09
N GLU A 107 -21.66 24.68 -15.70
CA GLU A 107 -20.94 25.36 -16.80
C GLU A 107 -21.62 25.18 -18.18
N SER A 108 -22.87 24.68 -18.20
CA SER A 108 -23.65 24.42 -19.43
C SER A 108 -23.02 23.42 -20.41
N VAL A 109 -22.10 22.58 -19.93
CA VAL A 109 -21.48 21.51 -20.73
C VAL A 109 -22.44 20.32 -20.83
N GLN A 110 -22.90 20.02 -22.04
CA GLN A 110 -23.67 18.80 -22.30
C GLN A 110 -22.71 17.62 -22.39
N PHE A 111 -23.02 16.53 -21.70
CA PHE A 111 -22.23 15.31 -21.75
C PHE A 111 -23.08 14.05 -21.87
N THR A 112 -22.49 13.01 -22.44
CA THR A 112 -23.03 11.65 -22.41
C THR A 112 -22.31 10.85 -21.34
N ASP A 113 -23.05 9.99 -20.63
CA ASP A 113 -22.50 9.11 -19.59
C ASP A 113 -21.31 8.31 -20.13
N GLY A 114 -20.20 8.41 -19.38
CA GLY A 114 -18.94 7.80 -19.73
C GLY A 114 -18.84 6.32 -19.37
N GLN A 115 -17.81 5.67 -19.92
CA GLN A 115 -17.37 4.38 -19.39
C GLN A 115 -16.27 4.61 -18.35
N GLY A 116 -16.58 4.29 -17.09
CA GLY A 116 -15.63 4.30 -16.00
C GLY A 116 -14.75 3.04 -15.97
N ILE A 117 -13.46 3.23 -15.80
CA ILE A 117 -12.46 2.18 -15.58
C ILE A 117 -11.84 2.41 -14.19
N ALA A 118 -12.10 1.48 -13.27
CA ALA A 118 -11.43 1.46 -11.98
C ALA A 118 -10.12 0.67 -12.08
N VAL A 119 -9.00 1.34 -11.81
CA VAL A 119 -7.68 0.70 -11.69
C VAL A 119 -7.31 0.62 -10.21
N PHE A 120 -7.09 -0.59 -9.73
CA PHE A 120 -6.67 -0.83 -8.35
C PHE A 120 -5.25 -0.30 -8.18
N PHE A 121 -5.12 0.85 -7.53
CA PHE A 121 -3.81 1.37 -7.18
C PHE A 121 -3.35 0.71 -5.89
N ASN A 122 -2.17 0.11 -5.92
CA ASN A 122 -1.52 -0.47 -4.75
C ASN A 122 -0.91 0.65 -3.88
N GLY A 123 -1.77 1.58 -3.45
CA GLY A 123 -1.41 2.74 -2.64
C GLY A 123 -1.00 2.31 -1.24
N GLY A 124 0.14 2.83 -0.78
CA GLY A 124 0.64 2.63 0.58
C GLY A 124 1.91 1.79 0.70
N TYR A 125 2.86 1.87 -0.24
CA TYR A 125 4.19 1.21 -0.09
C TYR A 125 4.80 1.41 1.30
N LEU A 126 4.63 2.59 1.90
CA LEU A 126 5.06 2.89 3.26
C LEU A 126 4.33 2.05 4.32
N THR A 127 3.00 2.03 4.31
CA THR A 127 2.19 1.19 5.20
C THR A 127 2.51 -0.29 5.01
N LYS A 128 2.68 -0.72 3.76
CA LYS A 128 3.05 -2.10 3.42
C LYS A 128 4.42 -2.47 3.97
N PHE A 129 5.37 -1.57 3.86
CA PHE A 129 6.70 -1.73 4.42
C PHE A 129 6.67 -1.78 5.96
N ILE A 130 5.87 -0.92 6.61
CA ILE A 130 5.69 -0.93 8.07
C ILE A 130 5.13 -2.26 8.56
N VAL A 131 4.12 -2.83 7.87
CA VAL A 131 3.56 -4.15 8.22
C VAL A 131 4.62 -5.25 8.09
N ILE A 132 5.39 -5.25 7.00
CA ILE A 132 6.47 -6.23 6.79
C ILE A 132 7.54 -6.08 7.87
N ALA A 133 7.93 -4.84 8.22
CA ALA A 133 8.91 -4.57 9.25
C ALA A 133 8.42 -5.03 10.64
N ALA A 134 7.18 -4.72 11.00
CA ALA A 134 6.58 -5.14 12.27
C ALA A 134 6.50 -6.67 12.38
N MET A 135 6.09 -7.35 11.31
CA MET A 135 6.05 -8.81 11.27
C MET A 135 7.46 -9.43 11.33
N SER A 136 8.45 -8.80 10.69
CA SER A 136 9.85 -9.24 10.79
C SER A 136 10.37 -9.15 12.23
N VAL A 137 10.01 -8.08 12.97
CA VAL A 137 10.35 -7.95 14.40
C VAL A 137 9.68 -9.05 15.22
N LEU A 138 8.41 -9.37 14.95
CA LEU A 138 7.74 -10.49 15.62
C LEU A 138 8.45 -11.82 15.34
N GLY A 139 8.84 -12.08 14.09
CA GLY A 139 9.62 -13.27 13.72
C GLY A 139 10.96 -13.34 14.43
N LEU A 140 11.63 -12.20 14.63
CA LEU A 140 12.86 -12.10 15.42
C LEU A 140 12.63 -12.44 16.90
N ILE A 141 11.55 -11.92 17.50
CA ILE A 141 11.18 -12.22 18.90
C ILE A 141 10.90 -13.71 19.08
N VAL A 142 10.10 -14.31 18.17
CA VAL A 142 9.79 -15.75 18.19
C VAL A 142 11.04 -16.59 18.00
N GLY A 143 11.91 -16.22 17.04
CA GLY A 143 13.18 -16.88 16.79
C GLY A 143 14.09 -16.86 18.03
N LEU A 144 14.16 -15.73 18.73
CA LEU A 144 14.91 -15.61 19.98
C LEU A 144 14.30 -16.46 21.10
N ALA A 145 12.98 -16.44 21.29
CA ALA A 145 12.31 -17.24 22.31
C ALA A 145 12.56 -18.75 22.11
N LEU A 146 12.48 -19.23 20.86
CA LEU A 146 12.77 -20.62 20.53
C LEU A 146 14.25 -20.97 20.68
N ALA A 147 15.16 -20.06 20.33
CA ALA A 147 16.59 -20.24 20.55
C ALA A 147 16.91 -20.35 22.04
N LEU A 148 16.29 -19.52 22.88
CA LEU A 148 16.44 -19.56 24.34
C LEU A 148 15.87 -20.86 24.92
N ASN A 149 14.73 -21.34 24.42
CA ASN A 149 14.15 -22.61 24.88
C ASN A 149 14.95 -23.85 24.45
N ARG A 150 15.77 -23.74 23.38
CA ARG A 150 16.68 -24.79 22.92
C ARG A 150 18.06 -24.75 23.57
N SER A 151 18.28 -23.91 24.59
CA SER A 151 19.59 -23.70 25.23
C SER A 151 20.13 -24.88 26.06
N ASN A 152 19.56 -26.08 25.95
CA ASN A 152 20.18 -27.26 26.53
C ASN A 152 21.54 -27.48 25.86
N LEU A 153 22.62 -27.30 26.64
CA LEU A 153 23.99 -27.69 26.29
C LEU A 153 23.95 -29.15 25.88
N ARG A 154 24.00 -29.42 24.57
CA ARG A 154 23.69 -30.75 24.01
C ARG A 154 24.87 -31.37 23.30
N THR A 155 25.91 -30.59 23.01
CA THR A 155 27.10 -31.04 22.28
C THR A 155 28.36 -30.70 23.07
N GLU A 156 29.39 -31.55 23.02
CA GLU A 156 30.69 -31.32 23.69
C GLU A 156 31.28 -29.94 23.36
N GLU A 157 31.07 -29.49 22.12
CA GLU A 157 31.47 -28.17 21.63
C GLU A 157 30.76 -27.00 22.34
N ASP A 158 29.52 -27.21 22.82
CA ASP A 158 28.84 -26.23 23.65
C ASP A 158 29.51 -26.12 25.02
N ILE A 159 29.84 -27.27 25.62
CA ILE A 159 30.39 -27.32 26.98
C ILE A 159 31.79 -26.69 26.97
N GLU A 160 32.66 -27.12 26.04
CA GLU A 160 34.01 -26.57 25.88
C GLU A 160 34.01 -25.05 25.66
N ALA A 161 33.05 -24.53 24.89
CA ALA A 161 32.92 -23.09 24.64
C ALA A 161 32.39 -22.28 25.84
N TYR A 162 31.70 -22.90 26.80
CA TYR A 162 31.14 -22.22 27.98
C TYR A 162 31.96 -22.44 29.27
N THR A 163 32.64 -23.58 29.41
CA THR A 163 33.48 -23.90 30.59
C THR A 163 34.97 -23.73 30.33
N ASN A 164 35.40 -23.54 29.07
CA ASN A 164 36.82 -23.52 28.67
C ASN A 164 37.56 -24.84 28.98
N GLU A 165 36.82 -25.92 29.24
CA GLU A 165 37.35 -27.23 29.53
C GLU A 165 37.01 -28.19 28.40
N LYS A 166 38.04 -28.80 27.81
CA LYS A 166 37.85 -29.88 26.84
C LYS A 166 37.43 -31.14 27.60
N ILE A 167 36.15 -31.48 27.56
CA ILE A 167 35.68 -32.73 28.15
C ILE A 167 36.12 -33.87 27.23
N ILE A 168 37.13 -34.61 27.69
CA ILE A 168 37.55 -35.88 27.08
C ILE A 168 36.70 -36.97 27.75
N GLY A 169 35.53 -37.28 27.19
CA GLY A 169 34.80 -38.47 27.60
C GLY A 169 33.29 -38.36 27.56
N THR A 170 32.71 -39.21 26.73
CA THR A 170 31.32 -39.69 26.74
C THR A 170 30.78 -39.99 28.14
N PHE A 171 29.53 -39.59 28.36
CA PHE A 171 28.56 -40.35 29.14
C PHE A 171 27.26 -40.49 28.33
#